data_AF-A0A8S0W3M5-F1
#
_entry.id   AF-A0A8S0W3M5-F1
#
_cell.length_a   1.000
_cell.length_b   1.000
_cell.length_c   1.000
_cell.angle_alpha   90.00
_cell.angle_beta   90.00
_cell.angle_gamma   90.00
#
_symmetry.space_group_name_H-M   'P 1'
#
loop_
_entity.id
_entity.type
_entity.pdbx_description
1 polymer ?
#
loop_
_entity_poly.entity_id
_entity_poly.type
_entity_poly.pdbx_seq_one_letter_code
_entity_poly.pdbx_strand_id
1 'polypeptide(L)'
;MILVPENELPKKLEAESSTDVVASTSAPENSTHDPPPTYTPFDSSGSSQSGARFPLPRDVKPSNFTSLSIGNAAIKGTWVVDPTLVIPKEFLAPLAKDETEENRKNLLLESKNGSVDANIFVMPMRADALAVIKERKRVIIRCASRNGSVTARIHDVQLPSHPNDLRPPLQVSLHSLNGAINLHLPRSYRGPLRIRTFNGSVRFSDAVQSSLTQFSEVDRVKRNFLGHFDPSEFDASVQWAGDELDAETMNGAVRVYFDDEGSPPGAQKPKSPGFLERLFRF
;
A
#
# COMPACT_ATOMS: atom_id res chain seq x y z
N MET A 1 -15.34 47.48 4.41
CA MET A 1 -14.47 48.42 3.66
C MET A 1 -13.08 48.29 4.26
N ILE A 2 -12.21 47.50 3.63
CA ILE A 2 -10.83 47.29 4.07
C ILE A 2 -9.96 47.54 2.83
N LEU A 3 -9.07 48.51 2.96
CA LEU A 3 -8.22 49.08 1.91
C LEU A 3 -7.09 48.12 1.54
N VAL A 4 -6.94 47.86 0.25
CA VAL A 4 -5.77 47.23 -0.38
C VAL A 4 -4.78 48.33 -0.75
N PRO A 5 -3.46 48.16 -0.53
CA PRO A 5 -2.44 48.91 -1.25
C PRO A 5 -1.88 48.09 -2.42
N GLU A 6 -1.95 48.67 -3.62
CA GLU A 6 -1.22 48.31 -4.83
C GLU A 6 0.17 48.98 -4.88
N ASN A 7 1.02 48.47 -5.80
CA ASN A 7 2.32 48.97 -6.31
C ASN A 7 3.58 48.56 -5.50
N GLU A 8 4.69 48.10 -6.09
CA GLU A 8 5.36 48.49 -7.35
C GLU A 8 6.14 47.32 -8.01
N LEU A 9 6.32 47.44 -9.34
CA LEU A 9 7.14 46.61 -10.25
C LEU A 9 8.59 47.19 -10.38
N PRO A 10 9.53 46.54 -11.11
CA PRO A 10 10.94 46.41 -10.71
C PRO A 10 11.89 47.44 -11.32
N LYS A 11 13.04 47.65 -10.65
CA LYS A 11 14.16 48.43 -11.18
C LYS A 11 15.23 47.54 -11.84
N LYS A 12 15.36 47.78 -13.14
CA LYS A 12 16.48 47.56 -14.06
C LYS A 12 17.81 48.09 -13.50
N LEU A 13 18.89 47.31 -13.59
CA LEU A 13 20.27 47.83 -13.55
C LEU A 13 21.09 47.17 -14.67
N GLU A 14 21.82 48.05 -15.36
CA GLU A 14 22.60 47.85 -16.57
C GLU A 14 24.04 47.38 -16.27
N ALA A 15 24.71 46.98 -17.35
CA ALA A 15 26.03 46.38 -17.44
C ALA A 15 27.17 47.41 -17.60
N GLU A 16 28.38 47.04 -17.16
CA GLU A 16 29.69 47.46 -17.72
C GLU A 16 30.67 46.28 -17.45
N SER A 17 31.21 45.55 -18.43
CA SER A 17 32.25 45.86 -19.43
C SER A 17 33.63 46.17 -18.83
N SER A 18 34.58 45.24 -18.97
CA SER A 18 36.02 45.53 -19.12
C SER A 18 36.74 44.36 -19.80
N THR A 19 37.53 44.72 -20.80
CA THR A 19 38.25 43.93 -21.80
C THR A 19 39.76 43.96 -21.51
N ASP A 20 40.51 42.93 -21.92
CA ASP A 20 41.91 42.92 -22.46
C ASP A 20 42.45 41.47 -22.33
N VAL A 21 42.57 40.64 -23.39
CA VAL A 21 43.47 40.58 -24.57
C VAL A 21 44.96 40.36 -24.22
N VAL A 22 45.54 39.24 -24.71
CA VAL A 22 46.84 39.01 -25.44
C VAL A 22 47.08 37.46 -25.46
N ALA A 23 46.84 36.71 -26.55
CA ALA A 23 47.75 36.32 -27.67
C ALA A 23 49.08 35.68 -27.22
N SER A 24 49.67 34.59 -27.72
CA SER A 24 49.53 33.65 -28.84
C SER A 24 50.48 32.46 -28.51
N THR A 25 50.38 31.32 -29.20
CA THR A 25 51.49 30.58 -29.89
C THR A 25 51.09 29.12 -30.16
N SER A 26 51.44 28.66 -31.36
CA SER A 26 50.96 27.50 -32.12
C SER A 26 51.89 26.26 -32.08
N ALA A 27 51.26 25.06 -32.10
CA ALA A 27 51.62 23.77 -32.77
C ALA A 27 52.98 23.07 -32.42
N PRO A 28 53.13 21.72 -32.54
CA PRO A 28 52.37 20.79 -33.38
C PRO A 28 51.88 19.48 -32.72
N GLU A 29 51.17 18.73 -33.56
CA GLU A 29 50.61 17.40 -33.46
C GLU A 29 51.50 16.35 -32.77
N ASN A 30 50.91 15.56 -31.86
CA ASN A 30 51.20 14.14 -31.80
C ASN A 30 49.93 13.38 -31.37
N SER A 31 49.41 12.62 -32.33
CA SER A 31 48.21 11.79 -32.23
C SER A 31 48.49 10.49 -31.50
N THR A 32 48.04 10.39 -30.26
CA THR A 32 47.74 9.09 -29.62
C THR A 32 46.33 9.18 -29.05
N HIS A 33 45.35 8.93 -29.93
CA HIS A 33 43.98 8.64 -29.57
C HIS A 33 43.97 7.28 -28.86
N ASP A 34 44.08 7.29 -27.54
CA ASP A 34 43.70 6.15 -26.72
C ASP A 34 42.15 6.16 -26.68
N PRO A 35 41.46 5.12 -27.19
CA PRO A 35 40.01 5.10 -27.11
C PRO A 35 39.60 5.11 -25.64
N PRO A 36 38.53 5.83 -25.27
CA PRO A 36 38.01 5.74 -23.91
C PRO A 36 37.70 4.27 -23.60
N PRO A 37 37.89 3.82 -22.34
CA PRO A 37 37.57 2.45 -21.96
C PRO A 37 36.17 2.12 -22.43
N THR A 38 36.04 0.98 -23.12
CA THR A 38 34.75 0.45 -23.55
C THR A 38 33.95 0.12 -22.30
N TYR A 39 33.09 1.05 -21.89
CA TYR A 39 32.05 0.78 -20.92
C TYR A 39 31.12 -0.23 -21.59
N THR A 40 31.21 -1.49 -21.16
CA THR A 40 30.14 -2.45 -21.38
C THR A 40 28.84 -1.77 -20.95
N PRO A 41 27.81 -1.69 -21.81
CA PRO A 41 26.52 -1.19 -21.37
C PRO A 41 26.14 -2.05 -20.18
N PHE A 42 26.05 -1.41 -19.01
CA PHE A 42 25.46 -2.03 -17.84
C PHE A 42 24.06 -2.37 -18.32
N ASP A 43 23.78 -3.67 -18.49
CA ASP A 43 22.44 -4.14 -18.74
C ASP A 43 21.60 -3.52 -17.64
N SER A 44 20.91 -2.45 -18.00
CA SER A 44 19.80 -1.92 -17.27
C SER A 44 18.71 -2.93 -17.55
N SER A 45 18.86 -4.12 -16.95
CA SER A 45 17.74 -4.91 -16.51
C SER A 45 17.03 -4.00 -15.51
N GLY A 46 16.25 -3.06 -16.06
CA GLY A 46 15.16 -2.45 -15.37
C GLY A 46 14.38 -3.63 -14.85
N SER A 47 14.57 -3.90 -13.57
CA SER A 47 13.75 -4.82 -12.81
C SER A 47 12.37 -4.17 -12.87
N SER A 48 11.65 -4.52 -13.92
CA SER A 48 10.20 -4.45 -13.94
C SER A 48 9.85 -5.28 -12.73
N GLN A 49 9.56 -4.63 -11.60
CA GLN A 49 9.15 -5.27 -10.37
C GLN A 49 7.78 -5.89 -10.66
N SER A 50 7.76 -7.00 -11.40
CA SER A 50 6.59 -7.84 -11.54
C SER A 50 6.41 -8.47 -10.16
N GLY A 51 5.58 -7.84 -9.35
CA GLY A 51 5.27 -8.31 -8.01
C GLY A 51 4.93 -9.80 -8.01
N ALA A 52 5.30 -10.51 -6.95
CA ALA A 52 4.91 -11.90 -6.78
C ALA A 52 3.38 -12.01 -6.89
N ARG A 53 2.90 -12.82 -7.83
CA ARG A 53 1.46 -13.10 -7.99
C ARG A 53 1.19 -14.49 -7.45
N PHE A 54 0.14 -14.63 -6.67
CA PHE A 54 -0.19 -15.89 -5.99
C PHE A 54 -1.24 -16.68 -6.78
N PRO A 55 -1.18 -18.02 -6.78
CA PRO A 55 -2.25 -18.85 -7.33
C PRO A 55 -3.50 -18.73 -6.47
N LEU A 56 -4.68 -18.83 -7.11
CA LEU A 56 -5.95 -18.88 -6.38
C LEU A 56 -6.03 -20.09 -5.44
N PRO A 57 -6.52 -19.90 -4.20
CA PRO A 57 -6.90 -21.02 -3.33
C PRO A 57 -8.00 -21.86 -4.00
N ARG A 58 -7.82 -23.18 -4.09
CA ARG A 58 -8.76 -24.07 -4.79
C ARG A 58 -10.06 -24.32 -4.02
N ASP A 59 -10.00 -24.22 -2.69
CA ASP A 59 -11.12 -24.61 -1.81
C ASP A 59 -11.97 -23.42 -1.36
N VAL A 60 -11.66 -22.21 -1.82
CA VAL A 60 -12.36 -20.97 -1.43
C VAL A 60 -13.09 -20.42 -2.64
N LYS A 61 -14.42 -20.34 -2.53
CA LYS A 61 -15.24 -19.73 -3.58
C LYS A 61 -15.07 -18.21 -3.56
N PRO A 62 -14.89 -17.56 -4.73
CA PRO A 62 -14.95 -16.11 -4.82
C PRO A 62 -16.29 -15.57 -4.33
N SER A 63 -16.26 -14.44 -3.63
CA SER A 63 -17.44 -13.74 -3.15
C SER A 63 -17.25 -12.22 -3.24
N ASN A 64 -18.34 -11.49 -3.04
CA ASN A 64 -18.33 -10.04 -2.91
C ASN A 64 -19.24 -9.62 -1.75
N PHE A 65 -19.00 -8.45 -1.18
CA PHE A 65 -19.78 -7.88 -0.05
C PHE A 65 -19.92 -8.81 1.16
N THR A 66 -18.86 -9.55 1.48
CA THR A 66 -18.85 -10.45 2.64
C THR A 66 -18.71 -9.64 3.93
N SER A 67 -19.61 -9.85 4.87
CA SER A 67 -19.61 -9.18 6.18
C SER A 67 -19.69 -10.20 7.31
N LEU A 68 -18.71 -10.16 8.21
CA LEU A 68 -18.65 -11.02 9.40
C LEU A 68 -18.33 -10.17 10.62
N SER A 69 -19.26 -10.12 11.57
CA SER A 69 -19.09 -9.41 12.85
C SER A 69 -19.33 -10.36 14.01
N ILE A 70 -18.31 -10.58 14.84
CA ILE A 70 -18.35 -11.52 15.96
C ILE A 70 -17.96 -10.83 17.27
N GLY A 71 -18.71 -11.09 18.35
CA GLY A 71 -18.43 -10.47 19.65
C GLY A 71 -17.13 -10.99 20.29
N ASN A 72 -17.06 -12.30 20.55
CA ASN A 72 -16.08 -12.85 21.50
C ASN A 72 -15.15 -13.92 20.92
N ALA A 73 -15.15 -14.12 19.60
CA ALA A 73 -14.32 -15.14 18.96
C ALA A 73 -13.38 -14.53 17.94
N ALA A 74 -12.27 -15.22 17.67
CA ALA A 74 -11.36 -14.84 16.62
C ALA A 74 -11.97 -15.14 15.24
N ILE A 75 -11.70 -14.26 14.29
CA ILE A 75 -11.98 -14.48 12.87
C ILE A 75 -10.67 -14.94 12.23
N LYS A 76 -10.66 -16.14 11.67
CA LYS A 76 -9.51 -16.69 10.94
C LYS A 76 -9.99 -17.34 9.67
N GLY A 77 -9.35 -17.04 8.54
CA GLY A 77 -9.77 -17.62 7.28
C GLY A 77 -9.04 -17.11 6.06
N THR A 78 -9.51 -17.59 4.92
CA THR A 78 -9.08 -17.15 3.60
C THR A 78 -10.31 -16.67 2.83
N TRP A 79 -10.20 -15.52 2.18
CA TRP A 79 -11.25 -14.90 1.39
C TRP A 79 -10.74 -14.63 -0.02
N VAL A 80 -11.56 -14.91 -1.02
CA VAL A 80 -11.31 -14.54 -2.42
C VAL A 80 -12.36 -13.49 -2.79
N VAL A 81 -11.94 -12.26 -3.01
CA VAL A 81 -12.81 -11.14 -3.35
C VAL A 81 -12.89 -11.03 -4.87
N ASP A 82 -14.07 -11.29 -5.43
CA ASP A 82 -14.39 -10.99 -6.83
C ASP A 82 -15.29 -9.75 -6.87
N PRO A 83 -14.73 -8.58 -7.17
CA PRO A 83 -15.51 -7.35 -7.17
C PRO A 83 -16.48 -7.24 -8.36
N THR A 84 -16.37 -8.11 -9.37
CA THR A 84 -17.30 -8.17 -10.52
C THR A 84 -18.53 -9.02 -10.23
N LEU A 85 -18.50 -9.80 -9.14
CA LEU A 85 -19.61 -10.66 -8.76
C LEU A 85 -20.79 -9.82 -8.25
N VAL A 86 -21.92 -9.94 -8.95
CA VAL A 86 -23.19 -9.28 -8.59
C VAL A 86 -23.92 -10.15 -7.57
N ILE A 87 -24.17 -9.58 -6.39
CA ILE A 87 -24.90 -10.24 -5.31
C ILE A 87 -26.33 -9.68 -5.25
N PRO A 88 -27.37 -10.53 -5.28
CA PRO A 88 -28.75 -10.08 -5.10
C PRO A 88 -28.92 -9.36 -3.77
N LYS A 89 -29.73 -8.30 -3.75
CA LYS A 89 -29.88 -7.39 -2.60
C LYS A 89 -30.37 -8.11 -1.34
N GLU A 90 -31.08 -9.23 -1.50
CA GLU A 90 -31.62 -10.07 -0.44
C GLU A 90 -30.53 -10.79 0.37
N PHE A 91 -29.35 -11.01 -0.23
CA PHE A 91 -28.21 -11.65 0.44
C PHE A 91 -27.20 -10.64 0.99
N LEU A 92 -27.40 -9.36 0.72
CA LEU A 92 -26.53 -8.31 1.21
C LEU A 92 -26.79 -8.03 2.68
N ALA A 93 -25.72 -7.89 3.46
CA ALA A 93 -25.83 -7.43 4.85
C ALA A 93 -26.48 -6.03 4.90
N PRO A 94 -27.22 -5.70 5.96
CA PRO A 94 -27.74 -4.35 6.16
C PRO A 94 -26.63 -3.31 6.12
N LEU A 95 -26.90 -2.16 5.51
CA LEU A 95 -25.98 -1.03 5.53
C LEU A 95 -25.87 -0.45 6.95
N ALA A 96 -24.67 -0.08 7.36
CA ALA A 96 -24.50 0.75 8.55
C ALA A 96 -25.12 2.15 8.34
N LYS A 97 -25.36 2.88 9.44
CA LYS A 97 -26.04 4.20 9.42
C LYS A 97 -25.44 5.21 8.43
N ASP A 98 -24.11 5.15 8.25
CA ASP A 98 -23.36 6.08 7.39
C ASP A 98 -22.77 5.37 6.15
N GLU A 99 -23.27 4.18 5.83
CA GLU A 99 -22.87 3.38 4.67
C GLU A 99 -23.95 3.48 3.58
N THR A 100 -23.53 3.76 2.35
CA THR A 100 -24.34 3.74 1.15
C THR A 100 -24.00 2.50 0.33
N GLU A 101 -24.74 2.24 -0.73
CA GLU A 101 -24.30 1.22 -1.68
C GLU A 101 -22.93 1.58 -2.26
N GLU A 102 -22.68 2.82 -2.66
CA GLU A 102 -21.42 3.23 -3.26
C GLU A 102 -20.18 2.91 -2.39
N ASN A 103 -20.27 3.11 -1.08
CA ASN A 103 -19.16 2.87 -0.14
C ASN A 103 -19.26 1.54 0.62
N ARG A 104 -20.16 0.65 0.21
CA ARG A 104 -20.34 -0.69 0.80
C ARG A 104 -19.04 -1.48 0.68
N LYS A 105 -18.60 -2.06 1.79
CA LYS A 105 -17.34 -2.83 1.87
C LYS A 105 -17.47 -4.15 1.11
N ASN A 106 -16.52 -4.46 0.23
CA ASN A 106 -16.42 -5.76 -0.43
C ASN A 106 -16.09 -6.86 0.58
N LEU A 107 -15.30 -6.52 1.61
CA LEU A 107 -15.00 -7.41 2.74
C LEU A 107 -14.99 -6.62 4.05
N LEU A 108 -15.83 -7.02 5.00
CA LEU A 108 -15.86 -6.51 6.37
C LEU A 108 -15.67 -7.66 7.35
N LEU A 109 -14.57 -7.63 8.10
CA LEU A 109 -14.28 -8.58 9.18
C LEU A 109 -14.11 -7.81 10.48
N GLU A 110 -15.01 -8.01 11.44
CA GLU A 110 -15.01 -7.30 12.71
C GLU A 110 -15.12 -8.24 13.90
N SER A 111 -14.25 -8.05 14.89
CA SER A 111 -14.32 -8.80 16.15
C SER A 111 -14.16 -7.90 17.37
N LYS A 112 -15.06 -7.97 18.35
CA LYS A 112 -14.91 -7.13 19.55
C LYS A 112 -13.75 -7.61 20.44
N ASN A 113 -13.71 -8.89 20.80
CA ASN A 113 -12.70 -9.41 21.74
C ASN A 113 -11.71 -10.41 21.15
N GLY A 114 -11.99 -10.99 19.98
CA GLY A 114 -11.07 -11.87 19.27
C GLY A 114 -10.16 -11.14 18.28
N SER A 115 -9.10 -11.81 17.86
CA SER A 115 -8.23 -11.35 16.76
C SER A 115 -8.89 -11.54 15.39
N VAL A 116 -8.48 -10.76 14.41
CA VAL A 116 -8.75 -11.00 12.99
C VAL A 116 -7.44 -11.44 12.32
N ASP A 117 -7.43 -12.59 11.65
CA ASP A 117 -6.29 -13.09 10.87
C ASP A 117 -6.81 -13.53 9.49
N ALA A 118 -6.55 -12.71 8.48
CA ALA A 118 -7.14 -12.85 7.17
C ALA A 118 -6.11 -12.94 6.05
N ASN A 119 -6.24 -13.99 5.24
CA ASN A 119 -5.61 -14.10 3.93
C ASN A 119 -6.63 -13.72 2.88
N ILE A 120 -6.36 -12.66 2.12
CA ILE A 120 -7.30 -12.01 1.23
C ILE A 120 -6.70 -12.01 -0.17
N PHE A 121 -7.37 -12.67 -1.10
CA PHE A 121 -6.98 -12.73 -2.50
C PHE A 121 -7.93 -11.84 -3.28
N VAL A 122 -7.40 -10.87 -4.00
CA VAL A 122 -8.22 -9.95 -4.81
C VAL A 122 -8.15 -10.40 -6.26
N MET A 123 -9.30 -10.74 -6.84
CA MET A 123 -9.35 -11.11 -8.25
C MET A 123 -9.11 -9.88 -9.12
N PRO A 124 -8.35 -10.04 -10.22
CA PRO A 124 -8.18 -8.96 -11.17
C PRO A 124 -9.50 -8.69 -11.89
N MET A 125 -9.65 -7.47 -12.38
CA MET A 125 -10.77 -7.04 -13.21
C MET A 125 -10.32 -6.87 -14.64
N ARG A 126 -11.23 -7.13 -15.58
CA ARG A 126 -10.99 -6.74 -16.97
C ARG A 126 -11.12 -5.23 -17.13
N ALA A 127 -10.33 -4.65 -18.03
CA ALA A 127 -10.37 -3.21 -18.30
C ALA A 127 -11.75 -2.70 -18.77
N ASP A 128 -12.49 -3.53 -19.52
CA ASP A 128 -13.87 -3.24 -19.94
C ASP A 128 -14.86 -3.28 -18.77
N ALA A 129 -14.70 -4.22 -17.84
CA ALA A 129 -15.51 -4.31 -16.62
C ALA A 129 -15.30 -3.10 -15.69
N LEU A 130 -14.07 -2.58 -15.57
CA LEU A 130 -13.78 -1.35 -14.82
C LEU A 130 -14.58 -0.14 -15.33
N ALA A 131 -14.82 -0.04 -16.64
CA ALA A 131 -15.60 1.05 -17.23
C ALA A 131 -17.13 0.88 -17.02
N VAL A 132 -17.60 -0.36 -16.86
CA VAL A 132 -19.02 -0.69 -16.66
C VAL A 132 -19.43 -0.51 -15.20
N ILE A 133 -18.52 -0.70 -14.24
CA ILE A 133 -18.76 -0.41 -12.82
C ILE A 133 -18.69 1.12 -12.61
N LYS A 134 -19.72 1.83 -13.10
CA LYS A 134 -19.80 3.29 -13.08
C LYS A 134 -19.80 3.90 -11.67
N GLU A 135 -20.11 3.11 -10.64
CA GLU A 135 -20.32 3.59 -9.26
C GLU A 135 -19.19 3.23 -8.28
N ARG A 136 -18.39 2.19 -8.54
CA ARG A 136 -17.37 1.68 -7.60
C ARG A 136 -16.02 1.49 -8.26
N LYS A 137 -15.09 2.39 -7.96
CA LYS A 137 -13.74 2.42 -8.54
C LYS A 137 -12.71 1.58 -7.76
N ARG A 138 -13.06 1.08 -6.57
CA ARG A 138 -12.11 0.43 -5.66
C ARG A 138 -12.71 -0.78 -4.94
N VAL A 139 -11.84 -1.71 -4.57
CA VAL A 139 -12.16 -2.82 -3.65
C VAL A 139 -11.93 -2.35 -2.22
N ILE A 140 -13.00 -2.25 -1.45
CA ILE A 140 -13.01 -1.73 -0.08
C ILE A 140 -12.94 -2.90 0.91
N ILE A 141 -11.84 -2.96 1.67
CA ILE A 141 -11.56 -4.00 2.67
C ILE A 141 -11.47 -3.35 4.04
N ARG A 142 -12.21 -3.88 5.01
CA ARG A 142 -12.12 -3.46 6.42
C ARG A 142 -11.89 -4.65 7.33
N CYS A 143 -10.83 -4.57 8.12
CA CYS A 143 -10.58 -5.52 9.20
C CYS A 143 -10.44 -4.76 10.52
N ALA A 144 -11.28 -5.09 11.49
CA ALA A 144 -11.32 -4.38 12.76
C ALA A 144 -11.36 -5.34 13.94
N SER A 145 -10.64 -4.97 15.00
CA SER A 145 -10.85 -5.55 16.31
C SER A 145 -10.89 -4.49 17.40
N ARG A 146 -11.52 -4.74 18.54
CA ARG A 146 -11.35 -3.84 19.70
C ARG A 146 -10.19 -4.33 20.57
N ASN A 147 -10.23 -5.57 21.04
CA ASN A 147 -9.23 -6.07 21.98
C ASN A 147 -8.24 -7.08 21.38
N GLY A 148 -8.44 -7.50 20.14
CA GLY A 148 -7.56 -8.44 19.44
C GLY A 148 -6.63 -7.76 18.44
N SER A 149 -5.58 -8.48 18.04
CA SER A 149 -4.74 -8.07 16.91
C SER A 149 -5.49 -8.22 15.58
N VAL A 150 -5.10 -7.42 14.60
CA VAL A 150 -5.58 -7.52 13.22
C VAL A 150 -4.39 -7.90 12.34
N THR A 151 -4.49 -9.01 11.63
CA THR A 151 -3.52 -9.41 10.62
C THR A 151 -4.25 -9.56 9.29
N ALA A 152 -3.82 -8.81 8.29
CA ALA A 152 -4.38 -8.86 6.94
C ALA A 152 -3.23 -9.10 5.95
N ARG A 153 -3.33 -10.17 5.18
CA ARG A 153 -2.42 -10.49 4.08
C ARG A 153 -3.20 -10.36 2.79
N ILE A 154 -2.84 -9.37 1.98
CA ILE A 154 -3.53 -9.07 0.74
C ILE A 154 -2.64 -9.54 -0.41
N HIS A 155 -3.20 -10.37 -1.27
CA HIS A 155 -2.51 -11.00 -2.38
C HIS A 155 -3.13 -10.61 -3.69
N ASP A 156 -2.28 -10.29 -4.65
CA ASP A 156 -2.64 -10.23 -6.06
C ASP A 156 -2.72 -11.65 -6.64
N VAL A 157 -3.80 -11.90 -7.36
CA VAL A 157 -4.06 -13.20 -8.00
C VAL A 157 -3.46 -13.24 -9.40
N GLN A 158 -2.81 -14.36 -9.74
CA GLN A 158 -2.50 -14.72 -11.12
C GLN A 158 -3.66 -15.51 -11.74
N LEU A 159 -4.40 -14.88 -12.67
CA LEU A 159 -5.27 -15.63 -13.57
C LEU A 159 -4.50 -15.98 -14.86
N PRO A 160 -4.50 -17.25 -15.30
CA PRO A 160 -3.93 -17.64 -16.60
C PRO A 160 -4.70 -17.05 -17.79
N SER A 161 -5.88 -16.51 -17.51
CA SER A 161 -6.96 -16.41 -18.48
C SER A 161 -6.75 -15.27 -19.47
N HIS A 162 -6.25 -14.09 -19.07
CA HIS A 162 -6.14 -12.96 -20.00
C HIS A 162 -5.00 -11.97 -19.68
N PRO A 163 -4.21 -11.51 -20.68
CA PRO A 163 -3.12 -10.55 -20.50
C PRO A 163 -3.60 -9.12 -20.15
N ASN A 164 -4.90 -8.83 -20.30
CA ASN A 164 -5.52 -7.53 -20.01
C ASN A 164 -6.20 -7.45 -18.64
N ASP A 165 -5.99 -8.45 -17.79
CA ASP A 165 -6.50 -8.46 -16.42
C ASP A 165 -5.72 -7.43 -15.58
N LEU A 166 -6.43 -6.41 -15.11
CA LEU A 166 -5.90 -5.31 -14.30
C LEU A 166 -6.24 -5.54 -12.83
N ARG A 167 -5.26 -5.29 -11.95
CA ARG A 167 -5.52 -5.28 -10.52
C ARG A 167 -6.39 -4.06 -10.18
N PRO A 168 -7.56 -4.25 -9.54
CA PRO A 168 -8.40 -3.13 -9.14
C PRO A 168 -7.75 -2.34 -7.98
N PRO A 169 -7.95 -1.02 -7.90
CA PRO A 169 -7.48 -0.22 -6.77
C PRO A 169 -8.07 -0.70 -5.44
N LEU A 170 -7.29 -0.63 -4.37
CA LEU A 170 -7.62 -1.10 -3.05
C LEU A 170 -7.89 0.07 -2.11
N GLN A 171 -8.91 -0.02 -1.28
CA GLN A 171 -9.10 0.85 -0.13
C GLN A 171 -9.15 -0.02 1.12
N VAL A 172 -8.08 0.00 1.91
CA VAL A 172 -7.88 -0.89 3.04
C VAL A 172 -7.97 -0.09 4.33
N SER A 173 -8.84 -0.52 5.25
CA SER A 173 -8.98 0.08 6.58
C SER A 173 -8.76 -0.96 7.67
N LEU A 174 -7.72 -0.76 8.49
CA LEU A 174 -7.38 -1.64 9.59
C LEU A 174 -7.51 -0.89 10.91
N HIS A 175 -8.27 -1.43 11.86
CA HIS A 175 -8.48 -0.77 13.14
C HIS A 175 -8.30 -1.74 14.30
N SER A 176 -7.51 -1.37 15.30
CA SER A 176 -7.48 -2.08 16.58
C SER A 176 -7.34 -1.16 17.78
N LEU A 177 -8.22 -1.25 18.77
CA LEU A 177 -8.05 -0.42 19.98
C LEU A 177 -6.81 -0.87 20.78
N ASN A 178 -6.69 -2.16 21.10
CA ASN A 178 -5.64 -2.66 22.00
C ASN A 178 -4.70 -3.71 21.39
N GLY A 179 -4.91 -4.11 20.14
CA GLY A 179 -4.10 -5.11 19.46
C GLY A 179 -3.14 -4.53 18.44
N ALA A 180 -2.08 -5.27 18.15
CA ALA A 180 -1.18 -4.93 17.04
C ALA A 180 -1.87 -5.14 15.69
N ILE A 181 -1.45 -4.36 14.69
CA ILE A 181 -1.84 -4.51 13.29
C ILE A 181 -0.63 -5.03 12.53
N ASN A 182 -0.77 -6.17 11.83
CA ASN A 182 0.22 -6.68 10.89
C ASN A 182 -0.42 -6.70 9.49
N LEU A 183 0.16 -5.96 8.56
CA LEU A 183 -0.33 -5.85 7.21
C LEU A 183 0.73 -6.36 6.24
N HIS A 184 0.31 -7.21 5.32
CA HIS A 184 1.10 -7.62 4.18
C HIS A 184 0.40 -7.14 2.91
N LEU A 185 1.08 -6.31 2.13
CA LEU A 185 0.58 -5.71 0.90
C LEU A 185 1.20 -6.39 -0.33
N PRO A 186 0.47 -6.50 -1.45
CA PRO A 186 1.09 -6.90 -2.70
C PRO A 186 2.08 -5.83 -3.17
N ARG A 187 3.17 -6.24 -3.84
CA ARG A 187 4.17 -5.28 -4.40
C ARG A 187 3.58 -4.32 -5.44
N SER A 188 2.45 -4.66 -6.03
CA SER A 188 1.68 -3.81 -6.94
C SER A 188 0.96 -2.66 -6.24
N TYR A 189 0.88 -2.67 -4.91
CA TYR A 189 0.25 -1.61 -4.15
C TYR A 189 0.96 -0.29 -4.43
N ARG A 190 0.19 0.72 -4.82
CA ARG A 190 0.68 2.08 -5.06
C ARG A 190 -0.32 3.09 -4.52
N GLY A 191 0.09 3.81 -3.49
CA GLY A 191 -0.74 4.86 -2.93
C GLY A 191 -0.37 5.34 -1.53
N PRO A 192 -1.14 6.32 -1.01
CA PRO A 192 -0.96 6.84 0.33
C PRO A 192 -1.17 5.78 1.42
N LEU A 193 -0.35 5.89 2.46
CA LEU A 193 -0.49 5.20 3.73
C LEU A 193 -0.75 6.23 4.82
N ARG A 194 -1.89 6.13 5.49
CA ARG A 194 -2.22 6.87 6.70
C ARG A 194 -2.16 5.90 7.88
N ILE A 195 -1.21 6.10 8.77
CA ILE A 195 -1.02 5.21 9.93
C ILE A 195 -1.03 6.02 11.21
N ARG A 196 -1.91 5.67 12.15
CA ARG A 196 -2.04 6.33 13.44
C ARG A 196 -1.84 5.35 14.59
N THR A 197 -0.96 5.71 15.52
CA THR A 197 -0.74 4.95 16.75
C THR A 197 -0.71 5.88 17.95
N PHE A 198 -1.53 5.66 18.98
CA PHE A 198 -1.50 6.53 20.17
C PHE A 198 -0.34 6.14 21.11
N ASN A 199 -0.36 4.92 21.64
CA ASN A 199 0.66 4.33 22.53
C ASN A 199 1.27 3.11 21.83
N GLY A 200 1.96 3.36 20.74
CA GLY A 200 2.43 2.30 19.85
C GLY A 200 3.65 2.71 19.06
N SER A 201 4.01 1.85 18.10
CA SER A 201 5.06 2.15 17.13
C SER A 201 4.62 1.69 15.74
N VAL A 202 5.13 2.37 14.72
CA VAL A 202 4.98 1.97 13.33
C VAL A 202 6.31 1.42 12.85
N ARG A 203 6.30 0.25 12.22
CA ARG A 203 7.48 -0.35 11.59
C ARG A 203 7.15 -0.80 10.18
N PHE A 204 8.06 -0.54 9.26
CA PHE A 204 8.04 -1.06 7.90
C PHE A 204 9.15 -2.10 7.78
N SER A 205 8.96 -3.10 6.92
CA SER A 205 10.07 -3.95 6.50
C SER A 205 11.09 -3.14 5.71
N ASP A 206 12.32 -3.65 5.58
CA ASP A 206 13.38 -2.96 4.84
C ASP A 206 12.98 -2.71 3.38
N ALA A 207 12.29 -3.67 2.74
CA ALA A 207 11.87 -3.49 1.36
C ALA A 207 10.70 -2.49 1.24
N VAL A 208 9.72 -2.51 2.15
CA VAL A 208 8.65 -1.48 2.17
C VAL A 208 9.27 -0.11 2.42
N GLN A 209 10.18 0.01 3.40
CA GLN A 209 10.87 1.25 3.72
C GLN A 209 11.66 1.80 2.53
N SER A 210 12.29 0.94 1.73
CA SER A 210 13.03 1.36 0.53
C SER A 210 12.15 1.94 -0.59
N SER A 211 10.85 1.60 -0.60
CA SER A 211 9.87 2.04 -1.61
C SER A 211 8.93 3.14 -1.08
N LEU A 212 9.20 3.67 0.11
CA LEU A 212 8.31 4.54 0.84
C LEU A 212 8.80 6.00 0.80
N THR A 213 7.91 6.91 0.41
CA THR A 213 8.12 8.35 0.49
C THR A 213 7.37 8.88 1.72
N GLN A 214 8.08 9.44 2.70
CA GLN A 214 7.47 10.03 3.88
C GLN A 214 7.14 11.51 3.64
N PHE A 215 5.90 11.91 3.89
CA PHE A 215 5.45 13.30 3.71
C PHE A 215 5.31 14.06 5.02
N SER A 216 4.69 13.45 6.03
CA SER A 216 4.47 14.15 7.30
C SER A 216 4.27 13.17 8.46
N GLU A 217 4.59 13.63 9.65
CA GLU A 217 4.22 13.00 10.91
C GLU A 217 3.67 14.08 11.85
N VAL A 218 2.35 14.16 11.98
CA VAL A 218 1.65 15.19 12.77
C VAL A 218 0.56 14.51 13.58
N ASP A 219 0.41 14.87 14.86
CA ASP A 219 -0.60 14.32 15.77
C ASP A 219 -0.63 12.79 15.83
N ARG A 220 0.57 12.18 15.81
CA ARG A 220 0.79 10.72 15.80
C ARG A 220 0.21 10.02 14.56
N VAL A 221 -0.07 10.78 13.51
CA VAL A 221 -0.46 10.29 12.19
C VAL A 221 0.75 10.40 11.27
N LYS A 222 1.26 9.26 10.82
CA LYS A 222 2.26 9.18 9.76
C LYS A 222 1.53 9.14 8.42
N ARG A 223 1.87 10.06 7.53
CA ARG A 223 1.40 10.09 6.14
C ARG A 223 2.58 9.81 5.24
N ASN A 224 2.51 8.67 4.57
CA ASN A 224 3.51 8.21 3.63
C ASN A 224 2.85 7.87 2.30
N PHE A 225 3.64 7.59 1.29
CA PHE A 225 3.20 7.03 0.03
C PHE A 225 4.12 5.89 -0.36
N LEU A 226 3.52 4.76 -0.75
CA LEU A 226 4.24 3.56 -1.15
C LEU A 226 4.21 3.45 -2.67
N GLY A 227 5.39 3.24 -3.27
CA GLY A 227 5.58 3.17 -4.72
C GLY A 227 6.00 4.51 -5.34
N HIS A 228 5.91 4.60 -6.67
CA HIS A 228 6.34 5.80 -7.40
C HIS A 228 5.34 6.94 -7.23
N PHE A 229 5.73 8.00 -6.52
CA PHE A 229 4.89 9.18 -6.32
C PHE A 229 4.96 10.11 -7.53
N ASP A 230 3.79 10.43 -8.11
CA ASP A 230 3.63 11.45 -9.14
C ASP A 230 2.73 12.58 -8.60
N PRO A 231 3.26 13.80 -8.40
CA PRO A 231 2.47 14.93 -7.92
C PRO A 231 1.29 15.30 -8.82
N SER A 232 1.36 15.02 -10.12
CA SER A 232 0.30 15.36 -11.07
C SER A 232 -0.98 14.57 -10.85
N GLU A 233 -0.89 13.40 -10.19
CA GLU A 233 -2.05 12.58 -9.82
C GLU A 233 -2.80 13.10 -8.58
N PHE A 234 -2.24 14.12 -7.90
CA PHE A 234 -2.76 14.68 -6.65
C PHE A 234 -3.24 16.13 -6.78
N ASP A 235 -3.43 16.61 -8.00
CA ASP A 235 -3.94 17.97 -8.22
C ASP A 235 -5.35 18.13 -7.58
N ALA A 236 -5.65 19.33 -7.07
CA ALA A 236 -6.80 19.58 -6.20
C ALA A 236 -8.17 19.29 -6.85
N SER A 237 -8.22 19.17 -8.17
CA SER A 237 -9.41 18.81 -8.95
C SER A 237 -9.57 17.31 -9.22
N VAL A 238 -8.58 16.48 -8.92
CA VAL A 238 -8.58 15.05 -9.26
C VAL A 238 -8.75 14.22 -7.99
N GLN A 239 -9.86 13.49 -7.90
CA GLN A 239 -10.02 12.48 -6.85
C GLN A 239 -9.02 11.36 -7.10
N TRP A 240 -8.16 11.09 -6.12
CA TRP A 240 -7.21 9.97 -6.15
C TRP A 240 -7.92 8.70 -6.63
N ALA A 241 -7.30 7.95 -7.55
CA ALA A 241 -7.90 6.75 -8.13
C ALA A 241 -7.14 5.46 -7.82
N GLY A 242 -5.94 5.56 -7.23
CA GLY A 242 -5.10 4.42 -6.86
C GLY A 242 -5.45 3.83 -5.49
N ASP A 243 -4.47 3.16 -4.89
CA ASP A 243 -4.66 2.45 -3.63
C ASP A 243 -4.66 3.38 -2.43
N GLU A 244 -5.28 2.97 -1.34
CA GLU A 244 -5.33 3.74 -0.11
C GLU A 244 -5.33 2.82 1.09
N LEU A 245 -4.49 3.14 2.08
CA LEU A 245 -4.41 2.44 3.35
C LEU A 245 -4.66 3.41 4.49
N ASP A 246 -5.60 3.06 5.36
CA ASP A 246 -5.78 3.67 6.67
C ASP A 246 -5.62 2.60 7.76
N ALA A 247 -4.65 2.78 8.65
CA ALA A 247 -4.40 1.86 9.76
C ALA A 247 -4.34 2.62 11.08
N GLU A 248 -5.21 2.28 12.02
CA GLU A 248 -5.31 2.97 13.31
C GLU A 248 -5.28 2.01 14.48
N THR A 249 -4.44 2.32 15.48
CA THR A 249 -4.48 1.64 16.77
C THR A 249 -4.22 2.56 17.95
N MET A 250 -4.86 2.28 19.10
CA MET A 250 -4.63 3.07 20.31
C MET A 250 -3.44 2.53 21.11
N ASN A 251 -3.34 1.22 21.37
CA ASN A 251 -2.27 0.65 22.21
C ASN A 251 -1.47 -0.46 21.51
N GLY A 252 -1.55 -0.55 20.18
CA GLY A 252 -0.86 -1.56 19.38
C GLY A 252 0.31 -1.00 18.58
N ALA A 253 1.19 -1.90 18.11
CA ALA A 253 2.13 -1.58 17.06
C ALA A 253 1.50 -1.84 15.69
N VAL A 254 1.86 -1.05 14.69
CA VAL A 254 1.52 -1.29 13.27
C VAL A 254 2.78 -1.76 12.55
N ARG A 255 2.69 -2.89 11.85
CA ARG A 255 3.78 -3.44 11.06
C ARG A 255 3.33 -3.68 9.64
N VAL A 256 4.08 -3.19 8.67
CA VAL A 256 3.75 -3.30 7.25
C VAL A 256 4.89 -4.01 6.51
N TYR A 257 4.53 -5.00 5.71
CA TYR A 257 5.40 -5.85 4.92
C TYR A 257 4.86 -5.95 3.49
N PHE A 258 5.68 -6.43 2.57
CA PHE A 258 5.14 -7.04 1.36
C PHE A 258 4.61 -8.46 1.64
N ASP A 259 3.74 -8.96 0.78
CA ASP A 259 3.07 -10.26 0.93
C ASP A 259 3.95 -11.44 0.53
N ASP A 260 5.00 -11.19 -0.25
CA ASP A 260 6.07 -12.14 -0.54
C ASP A 260 7.16 -12.20 0.54
N GLU A 261 7.16 -11.25 1.48
CA GLU A 261 8.05 -11.29 2.62
C GLU A 261 7.56 -12.33 3.61
N GLY A 262 8.40 -13.35 3.85
CA GLY A 262 8.18 -14.29 4.93
C GLY A 262 7.96 -13.54 6.25
N SER A 263 7.09 -14.07 7.11
CA SER A 263 6.89 -13.51 8.45
C SER A 263 8.24 -13.23 9.11
N PRO A 264 8.45 -12.07 9.75
CA PRO A 264 9.75 -11.71 10.29
C PRO A 264 10.28 -12.83 11.19
N PRO A 265 11.60 -13.12 11.16
CA PRO A 265 12.22 -14.28 11.83
C PRO A 265 12.10 -14.34 13.37
N GLY A 266 11.23 -13.54 14.01
CA GLY A 266 10.93 -13.57 15.44
C GLY A 266 9.47 -13.92 15.81
N ALA A 267 8.59 -14.23 14.84
CA ALA A 267 7.19 -14.58 15.12
C ALA A 267 6.95 -16.08 15.41
N GLN A 268 7.96 -16.94 15.20
CA GLN A 268 7.94 -18.28 15.77
C GLN A 268 8.27 -18.15 17.26
N LYS A 269 7.22 -18.07 18.10
CA LYS A 269 7.39 -18.33 19.53
C LYS A 269 8.13 -19.67 19.62
N PRO A 270 9.29 -19.77 20.29
CA PRO A 270 9.87 -21.08 20.57
C PRO A 270 8.76 -21.88 21.26
N LYS A 271 8.45 -23.07 20.73
CA LYS A 271 7.55 -24.01 21.41
C LYS A 271 8.17 -24.24 22.77
N SER A 272 7.66 -23.56 23.80
CA SER A 272 8.06 -23.84 25.17
C SER A 272 7.73 -25.32 25.40
N PRO A 273 8.72 -26.18 25.70
CA PRO A 273 8.45 -27.58 25.95
C PRO A 273 7.42 -27.67 27.07
N GLY A 274 6.35 -28.42 26.82
CA GLY A 274 5.23 -28.52 27.74
C GLY A 274 5.70 -29.05 29.09
N PHE A 275 5.01 -28.66 30.17
CA PHE A 275 5.34 -29.04 31.55
C PHE A 275 5.49 -30.57 31.74
N LEU A 276 4.84 -31.37 30.88
CA LEU A 276 4.95 -32.84 30.88
C LEU A 276 6.24 -33.38 30.23
N GLU A 277 6.89 -32.67 29.29
CA GLU A 277 8.19 -33.10 28.74
C GLU A 277 9.34 -32.95 29.74
N ARG A 278 9.15 -32.14 30.80
CA ARG A 278 10.13 -32.01 31.89
C ARG A 278 10.04 -33.13 32.93
N LEU A 279 8.99 -33.95 32.93
CA LEU A 279 8.77 -34.99 33.95
C LEU A 279 9.19 -36.40 33.49
N PHE A 280 9.47 -36.61 32.20
CA PHE A 280 9.78 -37.94 31.64
C PHE A 280 11.16 -38.05 30.99
N ARG A 281 12.11 -37.17 31.32
CA ARG A 281 13.52 -37.42 31.01
C ARG A 281 14.10 -38.36 32.06
N PHE A 282 13.96 -39.67 31.81
CA PHE A 282 14.88 -40.68 32.33
C PHE A 282 16.12 -40.75 31.45
#